data_AF-A0A182W8Y7-F1
#
_entry.id   AF-A0A182W8Y7-F1
#
_cell.length_a   1.000
_cell.length_b   1.000
_cell.length_c   1.000
_cell.angle_alpha   90.00
_cell.angle_beta   90.00
_cell.angle_gamma   90.00
#
_symmetry.space_group_name_H-M   'P 1'
#
loop_
_entity.id
_entity.type
_entity.pdbx_description
1 polymer ?
#
loop_
_entity_poly.entity_id
_entity_poly.type
_entity_poly.pdbx_seq_one_letter_code
_entity_poly.pdbx_strand_id
1 'polypeptide(L)'
;MRKFSQFWRDSASLIILARDGSKSRAQKINCNYKVLVFKRPARTSFMPNAVVFPGGAFDKQDSAIGWSSLLPTTITQPLTKVSGPRSFIFEADGQEQLDRNISLRLCAIRETFEELGILLAKRLEESNEPGYGTAIKCNSPDIISWQKYVHDGQKQFRELCDRMMIVPDVLNLYEWSTWITPTILHKKRFETAFFLIALDALPEVLPESSEVQQYFWDTPTNMLEAHHADRIWLTPPQACELKRLSYLEDIDQVVAFAKATRFAKGTTPLCPVAFAAKDGVVLALPGDSLYPASYDYVTEHRNANEYAHQTMEELRHKASLLHRLELVGNLHTKEFFQNHPALDEHLHLTGDNPESW
;
A
#
# COMPACT_ATOMS: atom_id res chain seq x y z
N MET A 1 -19.49 13.06 -7.60
CA MET A 1 -19.48 12.22 -6.38
C MET A 1 -19.10 10.81 -6.80
N ARG A 2 -17.93 10.34 -6.38
CA ARG A 2 -17.41 9.01 -6.69
C ARG A 2 -18.34 7.89 -6.27
N LYS A 3 -18.36 6.82 -7.06
CA LYS A 3 -19.28 5.68 -6.98
C LYS A 3 -19.45 5.09 -5.57
N PHE A 4 -18.37 5.05 -4.78
CA PHE A 4 -18.33 4.36 -3.49
C PHE A 4 -18.00 5.26 -2.28
N SER A 5 -17.91 6.57 -2.49
CA SER A 5 -17.53 7.56 -1.47
C SER A 5 -18.44 7.60 -0.23
N GLN A 6 -19.69 7.14 -0.34
CA GLN A 6 -20.62 7.05 0.80
C GLN A 6 -20.38 5.83 1.68
N PHE A 7 -19.70 4.82 1.16
CA PHE A 7 -19.61 3.50 1.76
C PHE A 7 -18.18 3.12 2.17
N TRP A 8 -17.17 3.64 1.44
CA TRP A 8 -15.75 3.51 1.72
C TRP A 8 -15.13 4.90 1.89
N ARG A 9 -14.27 5.03 2.88
CA ARG A 9 -13.38 6.18 3.02
C ARG A 9 -12.19 5.98 2.08
N ASP A 10 -11.76 7.04 1.42
CA ASP A 10 -10.52 6.97 0.65
C ASP A 10 -9.31 7.01 1.57
N SER A 11 -8.30 6.24 1.22
CA SER A 11 -6.99 6.31 1.86
C SER A 11 -5.88 6.08 0.84
N ALA A 12 -4.67 6.44 1.24
CA ALA A 12 -3.46 6.06 0.52
C ALA A 12 -2.44 5.48 1.49
N SER A 13 -1.69 4.49 1.03
CA SER A 13 -0.62 3.83 1.80
C SER A 13 0.66 3.75 0.99
N LEU A 14 1.79 3.79 1.68
CA LEU A 14 3.10 3.87 1.06
C LEU A 14 3.99 2.71 1.46
N ILE A 15 4.36 1.90 0.50
CA ILE A 15 5.36 0.84 0.63
C ILE A 15 6.73 1.48 0.44
N ILE A 16 7.46 1.65 1.53
CA ILE A 16 8.79 2.29 1.52
C ILE A 16 9.85 1.20 1.56
N LEU A 17 10.61 1.09 0.47
CA LEU A 17 11.78 0.24 0.36
C LEU A 17 13.03 1.09 0.59
N ALA A 18 14.04 0.53 1.26
CA ALA A 18 15.33 1.18 1.39
C ALA A 18 16.46 0.16 1.26
N ARG A 19 17.53 0.53 0.55
CA ARG A 19 18.74 -0.29 0.48
C ARG A 19 19.27 -0.55 1.89
N ASP A 20 19.55 -1.81 2.16
CA ASP A 20 20.25 -2.19 3.37
C ASP A 20 21.76 -2.10 3.13
N GLY A 21 22.35 -0.98 3.55
CA GLY A 21 23.80 -0.78 3.49
C GLY A 21 24.60 -1.77 4.35
N SER A 22 23.92 -2.54 5.23
CA SER A 22 24.57 -3.63 5.94
C SER A 22 24.82 -4.81 4.99
N LYS A 23 26.01 -4.83 4.39
CA LYS A 23 26.60 -6.08 3.89
C LYS A 23 26.91 -6.99 5.07
N SER A 24 25.89 -7.50 5.74
CA SER A 24 26.04 -8.49 6.81
C SER A 24 26.61 -9.76 6.19
N ARG A 25 27.91 -9.94 6.38
CA ARG A 25 28.76 -10.98 5.79
C ARG A 25 28.49 -12.40 6.36
N ALA A 26 27.31 -12.67 6.92
CA ALA A 26 27.05 -13.90 7.67
C ALA A 26 25.60 -14.45 7.63
N GLN A 27 24.68 -13.87 6.87
CA GLN A 27 23.36 -14.48 6.64
C GLN A 27 23.10 -14.60 5.14
N LYS A 28 22.55 -15.74 4.70
CA LYS A 28 21.97 -15.93 3.36
C LYS A 28 20.73 -15.03 3.20
N ILE A 29 20.89 -13.71 3.29
CA ILE A 29 19.83 -12.77 2.94
C ILE A 29 20.06 -12.47 1.48
N ASN A 30 19.27 -13.12 0.62
CA ASN A 30 19.32 -12.83 -0.80
C ASN A 30 18.75 -11.43 -1.13
N CYS A 31 17.96 -10.83 -0.23
CA CYS A 31 17.32 -9.53 -0.42
C CYS A 31 18.22 -8.35 -0.01
N ASN A 32 18.47 -7.39 -0.93
CA ASN A 32 19.35 -6.23 -0.67
C ASN A 32 18.62 -4.98 -0.14
N TYR A 33 17.33 -5.10 0.21
CA TYR A 33 16.52 -4.03 0.75
C TYR A 33 15.67 -4.47 1.94
N LYS A 34 15.20 -3.48 2.68
CA LYS A 34 14.20 -3.64 3.74
C LYS A 34 12.95 -2.84 3.40
N VAL A 35 11.84 -3.30 3.94
CA VAL A 35 10.54 -2.62 3.90
C VAL A 35 10.28 -1.99 5.26
N LEU A 36 9.78 -0.76 5.27
CA LEU A 36 9.31 -0.12 6.50
C LEU A 36 7.87 -0.50 6.78
N VAL A 37 7.63 -0.99 7.98
CA VAL A 37 6.29 -1.19 8.54
C VAL A 37 6.27 -0.75 9.99
N PHE A 38 5.06 -0.58 10.53
CA PHE A 38 4.89 -0.37 11.95
C PHE A 38 3.70 -1.15 12.51
N LYS A 39 3.78 -1.44 13.80
CA LYS A 39 2.72 -2.04 14.59
C LYS A 39 1.79 -0.96 15.14
N ARG A 40 0.51 -1.07 14.81
CA ARG A 40 -0.54 -0.19 15.33
C ARG A 40 -0.76 -0.43 16.84
N PRO A 41 -0.99 0.61 17.64
CA PRO A 41 -1.36 0.47 19.04
C PRO A 41 -2.62 -0.37 19.24
N ALA A 42 -2.66 -1.15 20.33
CA ALA A 42 -3.83 -1.95 20.69
C ALA A 42 -5.13 -1.15 20.84
N ARG A 43 -5.03 0.15 21.13
CA ARG A 43 -6.17 1.08 21.29
C ARG A 43 -6.77 1.57 19.98
N THR A 44 -6.15 1.30 18.83
CA THR A 44 -6.69 1.78 17.55
C THR A 44 -8.05 1.11 17.26
N SER A 45 -8.95 1.86 16.63
CA SER A 45 -10.33 1.40 16.39
C SER A 45 -10.49 0.54 15.14
N PHE A 46 -9.42 0.33 14.36
CA PHE A 46 -9.41 -0.53 13.18
C PHE A 46 -8.10 -1.31 13.12
N MET A 47 -8.23 -2.65 13.07
CA MET A 47 -7.13 -3.61 13.01
C MET A 47 -6.05 -3.38 14.10
N PRO A 48 -6.40 -3.49 15.40
CA PRO A 48 -5.46 -3.28 16.49
C PRO A 48 -4.33 -4.32 16.48
N ASN A 49 -3.13 -3.87 16.85
CA ASN A 49 -1.90 -4.67 16.84
C ASN A 49 -1.44 -5.15 15.46
N ALA A 50 -2.14 -4.80 14.38
CA ALA A 50 -1.70 -5.13 13.04
C ALA A 50 -0.40 -4.41 12.69
N VAL A 51 0.43 -5.08 11.91
CA VAL A 51 1.60 -4.52 11.26
C VAL A 51 1.18 -4.01 9.88
N VAL A 52 1.48 -2.75 9.61
CA VAL A 52 1.04 -2.04 8.40
C VAL A 52 2.14 -1.14 7.84
N PHE A 53 2.10 -0.91 6.52
CA PHE A 53 2.75 0.23 5.87
C PHE A 53 2.16 1.56 6.35
N PRO A 54 2.93 2.66 6.32
CA PRO A 54 2.41 3.99 6.57
C PRO A 54 1.30 4.39 5.61
N GLY A 55 0.35 5.16 6.12
CA GLY A 55 -0.78 5.64 5.35
C GLY A 55 -2.07 5.76 6.14
N GLY A 56 -2.97 6.57 5.61
CA GLY A 56 -4.22 6.87 6.26
C GLY A 56 -5.19 7.59 5.34
N ALA A 57 -6.12 8.32 5.94
CA ALA A 57 -7.29 8.80 5.23
C ALA A 57 -6.96 9.99 4.32
N PHE A 58 -7.59 10.03 3.15
CA PHE A 58 -7.51 11.18 2.28
C PHE A 58 -8.11 12.43 2.94
N ASP A 59 -7.38 13.54 2.92
CA ASP A 59 -7.84 14.84 3.42
C ASP A 59 -8.06 15.83 2.28
N LYS A 60 -8.96 16.81 2.47
CA LYS A 60 -9.25 17.82 1.44
C LYS A 60 -8.00 18.60 1.04
N GLN A 61 -7.05 18.81 1.96
CA GLN A 61 -5.79 19.51 1.67
C GLN A 61 -4.97 18.80 0.60
N ASP A 62 -5.09 17.49 0.46
CA ASP A 62 -4.32 16.69 -0.49
C ASP A 62 -4.75 16.99 -1.95
N SER A 63 -6.00 17.42 -2.14
CA SER A 63 -6.56 17.81 -3.45
C SER A 63 -6.57 19.32 -3.71
N ALA A 64 -6.02 20.13 -2.79
CA ALA A 64 -6.10 21.58 -2.89
C ALA A 64 -5.40 22.09 -4.17
N ILE A 65 -6.07 22.97 -4.93
CA ILE A 65 -5.53 23.51 -6.19
C ILE A 65 -4.20 24.27 -6.00
N GLY A 66 -3.95 24.77 -4.79
CA GLY A 66 -2.69 25.42 -4.44
C GLY A 66 -1.47 24.56 -4.79
N TRP A 67 -1.57 23.22 -4.68
CA TRP A 67 -0.50 22.27 -5.03
C TRP A 67 0.00 22.41 -6.46
N SER A 68 -0.83 22.89 -7.41
CA SER A 68 -0.41 23.09 -8.80
C SER A 68 0.75 24.07 -8.98
N SER A 69 1.03 24.93 -8.00
CA SER A 69 2.22 25.81 -8.01
C SER A 69 3.53 25.06 -7.75
N LEU A 70 3.53 24.01 -6.92
CA LEU A 70 4.70 23.15 -6.68
C LEU A 70 4.74 21.94 -7.62
N LEU A 71 3.56 21.48 -8.06
CA LEU A 71 3.35 20.29 -8.88
C LEU A 71 2.55 20.64 -10.14
N PRO A 72 3.09 21.50 -11.03
CA PRO A 72 2.40 21.90 -12.23
C PRO A 72 2.16 20.72 -13.17
N THR A 73 1.10 20.80 -13.96
CA THR A 73 0.71 19.75 -14.93
C THR A 73 1.83 19.37 -15.88
N THR A 74 2.71 20.31 -16.25
CA THR A 74 3.87 20.05 -17.10
C THR A 74 4.81 18.98 -16.54
N ILE A 75 4.90 18.86 -15.22
CA ILE A 75 5.75 17.88 -14.53
C ILE A 75 4.95 16.61 -14.18
N THR A 76 3.68 16.76 -13.81
CA THR A 76 2.85 15.66 -13.31
C THR A 76 2.07 14.91 -14.39
N GLN A 77 2.00 15.41 -15.63
CA GLN A 77 1.28 14.77 -16.73
C GLN A 77 1.65 13.28 -16.97
N PRO A 78 2.92 12.84 -16.84
CA PRO A 78 3.24 11.42 -16.97
C PRO A 78 2.50 10.55 -15.94
N LEU A 79 2.25 11.07 -14.73
CA LEU A 79 1.58 10.35 -13.65
C LEU A 79 0.09 10.10 -13.90
N THR A 80 -0.52 10.78 -14.88
CA THR A 80 -1.96 10.66 -15.20
C THR A 80 -2.24 9.80 -16.43
N LYS A 81 -1.20 9.40 -17.18
CA LYS A 81 -1.32 8.58 -18.38
C LYS A 81 -1.26 7.09 -18.04
N VAL A 82 -2.40 6.50 -17.74
CA VAL A 82 -2.55 5.08 -17.40
C VAL A 82 -3.43 4.39 -18.44
N SER A 83 -3.00 3.25 -18.99
CA SER A 83 -3.68 2.57 -20.10
C SER A 83 -4.57 1.40 -19.68
N GLY A 84 -4.36 0.82 -18.49
CA GLY A 84 -5.17 -0.28 -18.00
C GLY A 84 -6.29 0.14 -17.05
N PRO A 85 -6.87 -0.81 -16.28
CA PRO A 85 -7.99 -0.54 -15.39
C PRO A 85 -7.71 0.58 -14.39
N ARG A 86 -8.74 1.34 -14.03
CA ARG A 86 -8.66 2.37 -12.97
C ARG A 86 -9.65 2.03 -11.88
N SER A 87 -9.18 1.98 -10.64
CA SER A 87 -10.08 1.91 -9.49
C SER A 87 -10.84 3.21 -9.29
N PHE A 88 -12.00 3.12 -8.62
CA PHE A 88 -12.95 4.22 -8.41
C PHE A 88 -12.32 5.39 -7.62
N ILE A 89 -11.36 5.12 -6.74
CA ILE A 89 -10.64 6.14 -5.97
C ILE A 89 -9.87 7.15 -6.83
N PHE A 90 -9.53 6.79 -8.07
CA PHE A 90 -8.83 7.66 -9.03
C PHE A 90 -9.76 8.51 -9.89
N GLU A 91 -11.08 8.34 -9.78
CA GLU A 91 -12.06 9.19 -10.47
C GLU A 91 -12.16 10.57 -9.81
N ALA A 92 -12.20 11.64 -10.60
CA ALA A 92 -12.34 12.99 -10.05
C ALA A 92 -13.73 13.22 -9.42
N ASP A 93 -13.79 13.94 -8.29
CA ASP A 93 -15.07 14.33 -7.66
C ASP A 93 -15.67 15.62 -8.25
N GLY A 94 -14.86 16.43 -8.95
CA GLY A 94 -15.24 17.70 -9.58
C GLY A 94 -14.10 18.33 -10.39
N GLN A 95 -14.36 19.48 -11.03
CA GLN A 95 -13.40 20.13 -11.96
C GLN A 95 -12.38 21.07 -11.28
N GLU A 96 -12.61 21.48 -10.03
CA GLU A 96 -11.76 22.46 -9.32
C GLU A 96 -10.86 21.81 -8.26
N GLN A 97 -10.24 20.68 -8.60
CA GLN A 97 -9.37 19.92 -7.70
C GLN A 97 -8.13 19.44 -8.41
N LEU A 98 -7.06 19.23 -7.65
CA LEU A 98 -5.88 18.54 -8.16
C LEU A 98 -6.25 17.11 -8.57
N ASP A 99 -5.67 16.65 -9.68
CA ASP A 99 -5.87 15.30 -10.22
C ASP A 99 -5.67 14.22 -9.14
N ARG A 100 -6.56 13.22 -9.11
CA ARG A 100 -6.55 12.13 -8.11
C ARG A 100 -5.29 11.29 -8.14
N ASN A 101 -4.67 11.12 -9.31
CA ASN A 101 -3.38 10.44 -9.45
C ASN A 101 -2.29 11.17 -8.64
N ILE A 102 -2.39 12.49 -8.49
CA ILE A 102 -1.41 13.30 -7.77
C ILE A 102 -1.81 13.45 -6.30
N SER A 103 -3.08 13.78 -6.03
CA SER A 103 -3.54 14.01 -4.66
C SER A 103 -3.46 12.75 -3.78
N LEU A 104 -3.68 11.55 -4.32
CA LEU A 104 -3.48 10.31 -3.55
C LEU A 104 -2.01 10.07 -3.19
N ARG A 105 -1.07 10.47 -4.04
CA ARG A 105 0.37 10.43 -3.72
C ARG A 105 0.72 11.44 -2.63
N LEU A 106 0.12 12.63 -2.68
CA LEU A 106 0.26 13.63 -1.62
C LEU A 106 -0.28 13.13 -0.28
N CYS A 107 -1.45 12.47 -0.29
CA CYS A 107 -2.02 11.82 0.90
C CYS A 107 -1.04 10.78 1.47
N ALA A 108 -0.49 9.89 0.65
CA ALA A 108 0.46 8.88 1.11
C ALA A 108 1.73 9.50 1.73
N ILE A 109 2.26 10.58 1.13
CA ILE A 109 3.43 11.31 1.64
C ILE A 109 3.09 12.04 2.96
N ARG A 110 1.94 12.72 3.02
CA ARG A 110 1.50 13.45 4.22
C ARG A 110 1.33 12.49 5.39
N GLU A 111 0.59 11.40 5.20
CA GLU A 111 0.36 10.39 6.25
C GLU A 111 1.69 9.75 6.72
N THR A 112 2.59 9.47 5.78
CA THR A 112 3.95 9.00 6.11
C THR A 112 4.72 10.00 6.99
N PHE A 113 4.56 11.30 6.72
CA PHE A 113 5.15 12.34 7.56
C PHE A 113 4.47 12.43 8.93
N GLU A 114 3.14 12.38 9.00
CA GLU A 114 2.39 12.42 10.25
C GLU A 114 2.76 11.23 11.17
N GLU A 115 2.73 10.01 10.65
CA GLU A 115 2.94 8.79 11.44
C GLU A 115 4.42 8.52 11.77
N LEU A 116 5.35 8.86 10.87
CA LEU A 116 6.74 8.41 10.93
C LEU A 116 7.77 9.53 10.81
N GLY A 117 7.36 10.77 10.60
CA GLY A 117 8.24 11.93 10.44
C GLY A 117 9.16 11.87 9.21
N ILE A 118 8.93 10.93 8.29
CA ILE A 118 9.73 10.78 7.08
C ILE A 118 9.24 11.79 6.05
N LEU A 119 10.09 12.76 5.74
CA LEU A 119 9.76 13.82 4.78
C LEU A 119 10.23 13.45 3.37
N LEU A 120 9.32 12.84 2.60
CA LEU A 120 9.56 12.42 1.21
C LEU A 120 9.38 13.60 0.24
N ALA A 121 10.44 14.35 0.06
CA ALA A 121 10.45 15.58 -0.71
C ALA A 121 11.85 15.85 -1.29
N LYS A 122 11.91 16.79 -2.24
CA LYS A 122 13.15 17.31 -2.82
C LYS A 122 13.23 18.81 -2.60
N ARG A 123 14.44 19.36 -2.61
CA ARG A 123 14.59 20.83 -2.72
C ARG A 123 14.16 21.27 -4.11
N LEU A 124 13.59 22.47 -4.23
CA LEU A 124 13.13 23.02 -5.52
C LEU A 124 14.21 23.07 -6.61
N GLU A 125 15.48 23.12 -6.21
CA GLU A 125 16.65 23.24 -7.10
C GLU A 125 17.26 21.88 -7.51
N GLU A 126 16.85 20.78 -6.87
CA GLU A 126 17.40 19.45 -7.13
C GLU A 126 16.76 18.82 -8.38
N SER A 127 17.57 18.10 -9.17
CA SER A 127 17.06 17.40 -10.35
C SER A 127 16.14 16.26 -9.95
N ASN A 128 15.12 16.02 -10.77
CA ASN A 128 14.17 14.95 -10.55
C ASN A 128 14.59 13.71 -11.34
N GLU A 129 15.64 13.03 -10.87
CA GLU A 129 16.04 11.77 -11.49
C GLU A 129 15.02 10.67 -11.14
N PRO A 130 14.35 10.07 -12.14
CA PRO A 130 13.33 9.06 -11.90
C PRO A 130 13.96 7.71 -11.55
N GLY A 131 13.58 7.14 -10.42
CA GLY A 131 13.98 5.78 -10.02
C GLY A 131 13.96 5.62 -8.51
N TYR A 132 14.75 6.45 -7.83
CA TYR A 132 14.86 6.46 -6.38
C TYR A 132 14.25 7.74 -5.82
N GLY A 133 13.48 7.59 -4.76
CA GLY A 133 12.89 8.66 -4.00
C GLY A 133 13.89 9.37 -3.08
N THR A 134 13.55 10.60 -2.73
CA THR A 134 14.34 11.41 -1.79
C THR A 134 13.64 11.54 -0.45
N ALA A 135 14.35 11.20 0.64
CA ALA A 135 13.94 11.52 2.00
C ALA A 135 14.87 12.61 2.57
N ILE A 136 14.31 13.77 2.90
CA ILE A 136 15.11 14.87 3.43
C ILE A 136 15.43 14.59 4.90
N LYS A 137 16.72 14.64 5.25
CA LYS A 137 17.18 14.56 6.64
C LYS A 137 16.82 15.84 7.37
N CYS A 138 15.84 15.80 8.25
CA CYS A 138 15.42 16.98 8.98
C CYS A 138 15.15 16.67 10.46
N ASN A 139 16.21 16.50 11.26
CA ASN A 139 16.07 16.23 12.70
C ASN A 139 16.05 17.51 13.53
N SER A 140 15.59 18.62 12.94
CA SER A 140 15.51 19.87 13.67
C SER A 140 14.30 19.84 14.62
N PRO A 141 14.37 20.49 15.80
CA PRO A 141 13.22 20.65 16.68
C PRO A 141 11.99 21.25 15.97
N ASP A 142 12.22 22.06 14.92
CA ASP A 142 11.19 22.59 14.05
C ASP A 142 10.38 21.46 13.39
N ILE A 143 11.01 20.41 12.88
CA ILE A 143 10.31 19.33 12.16
C ILE A 143 9.48 18.46 13.06
N ILE A 144 9.98 18.14 14.25
CA ILE A 144 9.20 17.41 15.26
C ILE A 144 7.94 18.19 15.61
N SER A 145 8.07 19.52 15.75
CA SER A 145 6.92 20.39 16.00
C SER A 145 5.95 20.41 14.81
N TRP A 146 6.47 20.48 13.57
CA TRP A 146 5.66 20.43 12.35
C TRP A 146 4.95 19.11 12.15
N GLN A 147 5.60 17.98 12.44
CA GLN A 147 4.96 16.66 12.41
C GLN A 147 3.73 16.67 13.30
N LYS A 148 3.88 17.13 14.55
CA LYS A 148 2.75 17.26 15.48
C LYS A 148 1.68 18.22 14.98
N TYR A 149 2.05 19.39 14.44
CA TYR A 149 1.09 20.36 13.93
C TYR A 149 0.28 19.83 12.74
N VAL A 150 0.92 19.09 11.84
CA VAL A 150 0.26 18.49 10.67
C VAL A 150 -0.63 17.32 11.11
N HIS A 151 -0.11 16.41 11.93
CA HIS A 151 -0.86 15.29 12.52
C HIS A 151 -2.11 15.75 13.29
N ASP A 152 -1.97 16.78 14.13
CA ASP A 152 -3.09 17.31 14.92
C ASP A 152 -4.04 18.21 14.08
N GLY A 153 -3.80 18.37 12.78
CA GLY A 153 -4.60 19.20 11.86
C GLY A 153 -4.51 20.71 12.13
N GLN A 154 -3.50 21.16 12.89
CA GLN A 154 -3.29 22.57 13.25
C GLN A 154 -2.66 23.37 12.12
N LYS A 155 -1.88 22.70 11.26
CA LYS A 155 -1.26 23.28 10.07
C LYS A 155 -1.37 22.32 8.90
N GLN A 156 -1.38 22.84 7.69
CA GLN A 156 -1.38 22.02 6.49
C GLN A 156 0.03 21.55 6.15
N PHE A 157 0.14 20.34 5.60
CA PHE A 157 1.42 19.81 5.10
C PHE A 157 2.03 20.72 4.02
N ARG A 158 1.19 21.37 3.22
CA ARG A 158 1.63 22.34 2.22
C ARG A 158 2.40 23.53 2.82
N GLU A 159 1.98 24.03 3.97
CA GLU A 159 2.65 25.16 4.64
C GLU A 159 4.08 24.79 5.06
N LEU A 160 4.31 23.53 5.45
CA LEU A 160 5.65 23.00 5.70
C LEU A 160 6.49 23.01 4.42
N CYS A 161 5.91 22.56 3.30
CA CYS A 161 6.60 22.54 2.01
C CYS A 161 7.05 23.94 1.58
N ASP A 162 6.16 24.94 1.68
CA ASP A 162 6.49 26.33 1.34
C ASP A 162 7.56 26.90 2.28
N ARG A 163 7.45 26.67 3.60
CA ARG A 163 8.43 27.14 4.60
C ARG A 163 9.82 26.57 4.34
N MET A 164 9.91 25.30 3.95
CA MET A 164 11.18 24.62 3.74
C MET A 164 11.70 24.74 2.30
N MET A 165 10.93 25.33 1.39
CA MET A 165 11.24 25.41 -0.05
C MET A 165 11.47 24.02 -0.66
N ILE A 166 10.57 23.09 -0.33
CA ILE A 166 10.61 21.70 -0.78
C ILE A 166 9.35 21.33 -1.55
N VAL A 167 9.46 20.32 -2.41
CA VAL A 167 8.36 19.76 -3.19
C VAL A 167 8.22 18.28 -2.84
N PRO A 168 7.01 17.78 -2.51
CA PRO A 168 6.78 16.36 -2.28
C PRO A 168 7.20 15.51 -3.49
N ASP A 169 7.87 14.38 -3.24
CA ASP A 169 8.46 13.54 -4.29
C ASP A 169 7.41 12.62 -4.97
N VAL A 170 6.37 13.21 -5.55
CA VAL A 170 5.28 12.44 -6.17
C VAL A 170 5.71 11.69 -7.43
N LEU A 171 6.79 12.10 -8.11
CA LEU A 171 7.24 11.45 -9.35
C LEU A 171 7.92 10.09 -9.11
N ASN A 172 8.45 9.85 -7.92
CA ASN A 172 9.04 8.57 -7.51
C ASN A 172 8.06 7.69 -6.70
N LEU A 173 6.79 8.08 -6.60
CA LEU A 173 5.74 7.23 -6.05
C LEU A 173 5.07 6.44 -7.19
N TYR A 174 5.43 5.17 -7.32
CA TYR A 174 4.87 4.28 -8.32
C TYR A 174 3.51 3.75 -7.83
N GLU A 175 2.48 3.81 -8.68
CA GLU A 175 1.21 3.17 -8.36
C GLU A 175 1.43 1.66 -8.26
N TRP A 176 0.98 1.05 -7.16
CA TRP A 176 1.29 -0.34 -6.85
C TRP A 176 0.05 -1.22 -6.80
N SER A 177 -0.95 -0.90 -6.00
CA SER A 177 -2.19 -1.67 -5.96
C SER A 177 -3.34 -0.85 -5.39
N THR A 178 -4.56 -1.41 -5.41
CA THR A 178 -5.73 -0.76 -4.82
C THR A 178 -6.55 -1.83 -4.15
N TRP A 179 -6.85 -1.61 -2.88
CA TRP A 179 -7.58 -2.55 -2.05
C TRP A 179 -8.88 -1.94 -1.56
N ILE A 180 -9.96 -2.71 -1.60
CA ILE A 180 -11.25 -2.32 -1.06
C ILE A 180 -11.55 -3.23 0.13
N THR A 181 -11.90 -2.62 1.26
CA THR A 181 -12.28 -3.37 2.46
C THR A 181 -13.53 -4.20 2.18
N PRO A 182 -13.51 -5.53 2.44
CA PRO A 182 -14.66 -6.41 2.22
C PRO A 182 -15.95 -5.91 2.88
N THR A 183 -17.08 -6.16 2.24
CA THR A 183 -18.40 -5.67 2.69
C THR A 183 -18.87 -6.26 4.03
N ILE A 184 -18.32 -7.41 4.41
CA ILE A 184 -18.53 -8.04 5.73
C ILE A 184 -17.97 -7.21 6.90
N LEU A 185 -17.07 -6.26 6.64
CA LEU A 185 -16.56 -5.33 7.65
C LEU A 185 -17.42 -4.07 7.71
N HIS A 186 -18.47 -4.08 8.54
CA HIS A 186 -19.49 -3.02 8.51
C HIS A 186 -19.10 -1.68 9.15
N LYS A 187 -18.09 -1.66 10.03
CA LYS A 187 -17.78 -0.46 10.85
C LYS A 187 -16.92 0.57 10.14
N LYS A 188 -15.82 0.12 9.56
CA LYS A 188 -14.80 0.96 8.92
C LYS A 188 -14.34 0.28 7.66
N ARG A 189 -14.55 0.97 6.54
CA ARG A 189 -14.24 0.47 5.21
C ARG A 189 -13.45 1.53 4.45
N PHE A 190 -12.42 1.07 3.78
CA PHE A 190 -11.50 1.89 3.02
C PHE A 190 -11.32 1.36 1.60
N GLU A 191 -11.31 2.27 0.63
CA GLU A 191 -10.68 2.05 -0.65
C GLU A 191 -9.30 2.69 -0.54
N THR A 192 -8.25 1.90 -0.72
CA THR A 192 -6.88 2.32 -0.42
C THR A 192 -6.00 2.17 -1.64
N ALA A 193 -5.45 3.28 -2.13
CA ALA A 193 -4.41 3.26 -3.14
C ALA A 193 -3.04 3.03 -2.49
N PHE A 194 -2.34 1.97 -2.88
CA PHE A 194 -0.98 1.69 -2.45
C PHE A 194 0.00 2.26 -3.49
N PHE A 195 0.99 2.98 -3.00
CA PHE A 195 2.14 3.44 -3.77
C PHE A 195 3.40 2.77 -3.26
N LEU A 196 4.42 2.68 -4.12
CA LEU A 196 5.74 2.20 -3.78
C LEU A 196 6.77 3.30 -4.02
N ILE A 197 7.71 3.45 -3.09
CA ILE A 197 8.88 4.30 -3.22
C ILE A 197 10.12 3.52 -2.77
N ALA A 198 11.21 3.62 -3.53
CA ALA A 198 12.49 3.03 -3.21
C ALA A 198 13.50 4.12 -2.81
N LEU A 199 14.23 3.92 -1.73
CA LEU A 199 15.23 4.85 -1.20
C LEU A 199 16.62 4.21 -1.22
N ASP A 200 17.64 5.01 -1.49
CA ASP A 200 19.04 4.52 -1.53
C ASP A 200 19.64 4.25 -0.14
N ALA A 201 18.97 4.68 0.93
CA ALA A 201 19.37 4.42 2.29
C ALA A 201 18.15 4.47 3.22
N LEU A 202 18.29 3.84 4.39
CA LEU A 202 17.29 3.92 5.45
C LEU A 202 17.17 5.38 5.93
N PRO A 203 16.01 6.03 5.78
CA PRO A 203 15.78 7.35 6.35
C PRO A 203 15.66 7.27 7.87
N GLU A 204 15.81 8.41 8.52
CA GLU A 204 15.45 8.53 9.93
C GLU A 204 13.93 8.43 10.12
N VAL A 205 13.51 7.78 11.20
CA VAL A 205 12.11 7.55 11.53
C VAL A 205 11.82 8.18 12.89
N LEU A 206 10.82 9.05 12.92
CA LEU A 206 10.30 9.72 14.11
C LEU A 206 8.85 9.24 14.33
N PRO A 207 8.65 8.08 14.98
CA PRO A 207 7.32 7.50 15.12
C PRO A 207 6.43 8.37 16.01
N GLU A 208 5.23 8.69 15.53
CA GLU A 208 4.25 9.39 16.35
C GLU A 208 3.60 8.42 17.34
N SER A 209 3.81 8.68 18.63
CA SER A 209 3.50 7.78 19.75
C SER A 209 2.01 7.43 19.90
N SER A 210 1.12 8.28 19.38
CA SER A 210 -0.32 8.03 19.39
C SER A 210 -0.75 6.98 18.34
N GLU A 211 -0.01 6.88 17.23
CA GLU A 211 -0.29 6.12 16.00
C GLU A 211 0.57 4.87 15.85
N VAL A 212 1.81 4.92 16.37
CA VAL A 212 2.84 3.91 16.17
C VAL A 212 3.29 3.33 17.51
N GLN A 213 3.06 2.03 17.72
CA GLN A 213 3.56 1.34 18.91
C GLN A 213 5.05 1.00 18.78
N GLN A 214 5.44 0.51 17.61
CA GLN A 214 6.79 0.10 17.27
C GLN A 214 6.90 0.08 15.75
N TYR A 215 8.01 0.55 15.19
CA TYR A 215 8.33 0.38 13.77
C TYR A 215 9.50 -0.59 13.59
N PHE A 216 9.63 -1.15 12.40
CA PHE A 216 10.77 -1.99 12.05
C PHE A 216 11.04 -1.97 10.55
N TRP A 217 12.33 -2.10 10.23
CA TRP A 217 12.83 -2.34 8.89
C TRP A 217 13.24 -3.80 8.80
N ASP A 218 12.62 -4.57 7.92
CA ASP A 218 12.96 -5.97 7.72
C ASP A 218 12.73 -6.39 6.26
N THR A 219 13.20 -7.57 5.87
CA THR A 219 12.97 -8.11 4.53
C THR A 219 11.54 -8.62 4.39
N PRO A 220 10.95 -8.63 3.17
CA PRO A 220 9.62 -9.20 2.96
C PRO A 220 9.48 -10.63 3.47
N THR A 221 10.48 -11.47 3.21
CA THR A 221 10.51 -12.88 3.64
C THR A 221 10.49 -13.01 5.17
N ASN A 222 11.32 -12.27 5.89
CA ASN A 222 11.34 -12.33 7.36
C ASN A 222 10.00 -11.90 7.98
N MET A 223 9.35 -10.87 7.41
CA MET A 223 8.02 -10.43 7.87
C MET A 223 6.95 -11.50 7.63
N LEU A 224 6.96 -12.14 6.45
CA LEU A 224 6.04 -13.24 6.14
C LEU A 224 6.26 -14.45 7.04
N GLU A 225 7.51 -14.80 7.34
CA GLU A 225 7.84 -15.85 8.30
C GLU A 225 7.39 -15.52 9.72
N ALA A 226 7.57 -14.27 10.15
CA ALA A 226 7.09 -13.80 11.45
C ALA A 226 5.56 -13.81 11.53
N HIS A 227 4.88 -13.49 10.43
CA HIS A 227 3.42 -13.59 10.33
C HIS A 227 2.93 -15.04 10.36
N HIS A 228 3.57 -15.92 9.60
CA HIS A 228 3.25 -17.35 9.56
C HIS A 228 3.49 -18.04 10.92
N ALA A 229 4.44 -17.54 11.71
CA ALA A 229 4.75 -18.02 13.05
C ALA A 229 4.01 -17.27 14.17
N ASP A 230 2.94 -16.53 13.84
CA ASP A 230 2.08 -15.77 14.75
C ASP A 230 2.81 -14.74 15.65
N ARG A 231 4.03 -14.30 15.26
CA ARG A 231 4.81 -13.30 16.01
C ARG A 231 4.35 -11.87 15.71
N ILE A 232 3.92 -11.63 14.48
CA ILE A 232 3.27 -10.39 14.04
C ILE A 232 2.00 -10.73 13.29
N TRP A 233 1.08 -9.79 13.18
CA TRP A 233 -0.13 -9.96 12.38
C TRP A 233 -0.14 -8.97 11.22
N LEU A 234 -0.02 -9.48 9.99
CA LEU A 234 -0.18 -8.74 8.76
C LEU A 234 -1.64 -8.86 8.29
N THR A 235 -2.28 -7.73 8.00
CA THR A 235 -3.59 -7.75 7.36
C THR A 235 -3.46 -8.25 5.91
N PRO A 236 -4.54 -8.75 5.26
CA PRO A 236 -4.45 -9.35 3.92
C PRO A 236 -3.75 -8.47 2.87
N PRO A 237 -4.02 -7.14 2.77
CA PRO A 237 -3.28 -6.28 1.83
C PRO A 237 -1.77 -6.30 2.10
N GLN A 238 -1.37 -6.17 3.37
CA GLN A 238 0.04 -6.14 3.79
C GLN A 238 0.75 -7.45 3.45
N ALA A 239 0.12 -8.58 3.75
CA ALA A 239 0.66 -9.89 3.47
C ALA A 239 0.80 -10.15 1.96
N CYS A 240 -0.17 -9.74 1.14
CA CYS A 240 -0.11 -9.87 -0.31
C CYS A 240 1.02 -9.03 -0.94
N GLU A 241 1.16 -7.76 -0.52
CA GLU A 241 2.21 -6.92 -1.11
C GLU A 241 3.61 -7.36 -0.67
N LEU A 242 3.78 -7.79 0.60
CA LEU A 242 5.04 -8.41 1.03
C LEU A 242 5.31 -9.72 0.29
N LYS A 243 4.28 -10.54 0.04
CA LYS A 243 4.42 -11.77 -0.74
C LYS A 243 4.89 -11.51 -2.16
N ARG A 244 4.31 -10.52 -2.84
CA ARG A 244 4.77 -10.07 -4.17
C ARG A 244 6.23 -9.63 -4.15
N LEU A 245 6.59 -8.78 -3.20
CA LEU A 245 7.96 -8.27 -3.06
C LEU A 245 8.97 -9.36 -2.67
N SER A 246 8.56 -10.41 -1.97
CA SER A 246 9.45 -11.52 -1.60
C SER A 246 10.05 -12.27 -2.79
N TYR A 247 9.51 -12.07 -4.01
CA TYR A 247 10.03 -12.65 -5.25
C TYR A 247 10.99 -11.72 -6.02
N LEU A 248 11.21 -10.50 -5.53
CA LEU A 248 12.23 -9.60 -6.05
C LEU A 248 13.25 -9.33 -4.94
N GLU A 249 14.45 -9.86 -5.11
CA GLU A 249 15.51 -9.82 -4.11
C GLU A 249 16.39 -8.55 -4.27
N ASP A 250 16.39 -7.92 -5.45
CA ASP A 250 17.14 -6.70 -5.72
C ASP A 250 16.19 -5.49 -5.86
N ILE A 251 16.42 -4.44 -5.07
CA ILE A 251 15.66 -3.19 -5.17
C ILE A 251 15.78 -2.52 -6.55
N ASP A 252 16.88 -2.71 -7.26
CA ASP A 252 17.03 -2.20 -8.63
C ASP A 252 16.06 -2.88 -9.59
N GLN A 253 15.80 -4.18 -9.41
CA GLN A 253 14.74 -4.91 -10.14
C GLN A 253 13.36 -4.41 -9.75
N VAL A 254 13.12 -4.12 -8.46
CA VAL A 254 11.84 -3.55 -8.02
C VAL A 254 11.59 -2.20 -8.67
N VAL A 255 12.60 -1.31 -8.69
CA VAL A 255 12.49 0.02 -9.33
C VAL A 255 12.30 -0.11 -10.83
N ALA A 256 13.06 -0.98 -11.50
CA ALA A 256 12.91 -1.23 -12.93
C ALA A 256 11.50 -1.71 -13.27
N PHE A 257 11.00 -2.72 -12.56
CA PHE A 257 9.63 -3.21 -12.69
C PHE A 257 8.59 -2.12 -12.41
N ALA A 258 8.74 -1.37 -11.31
CA ALA A 258 7.78 -0.34 -10.91
C ALA A 258 7.66 0.77 -11.96
N LYS A 259 8.81 1.24 -12.47
CA LYS A 259 8.92 2.34 -13.42
C LYS A 259 8.57 1.95 -14.85
N ALA A 260 9.08 0.81 -15.34
CA ALA A 260 8.96 0.43 -16.74
C ALA A 260 7.68 -0.35 -17.04
N THR A 261 7.23 -1.18 -16.08
CA THR A 261 6.10 -2.09 -16.29
C THR A 261 4.89 -1.66 -15.49
N ARG A 262 5.00 -1.65 -14.15
CA ARG A 262 3.85 -1.54 -13.25
C ARG A 262 3.07 -0.25 -13.43
N PHE A 263 3.74 0.90 -13.46
CA PHE A 263 3.11 2.22 -13.41
C PHE A 263 2.04 2.45 -14.50
N ALA A 264 2.26 1.96 -15.73
CA ALA A 264 1.37 2.22 -16.86
C ALA A 264 0.13 1.31 -16.94
N LYS A 265 0.15 0.17 -16.23
CA LYS A 265 -0.86 -0.90 -16.38
C LYS A 265 -2.15 -0.66 -15.61
N GLY A 266 -2.20 0.38 -14.77
CA GLY A 266 -3.36 0.66 -13.93
C GLY A 266 -3.58 -0.44 -12.89
N THR A 267 -4.77 -0.46 -12.28
CA THR A 267 -5.06 -1.34 -11.16
C THR A 267 -6.53 -1.75 -11.14
N THR A 268 -6.77 -3.05 -11.22
CA THR A 268 -8.01 -3.70 -10.84
C THR A 268 -8.12 -3.70 -9.31
N PRO A 269 -9.20 -3.16 -8.73
CA PRO A 269 -9.36 -3.16 -7.28
C PRO A 269 -9.47 -4.57 -6.71
N LEU A 270 -8.68 -4.85 -5.68
CA LEU A 270 -8.71 -6.09 -4.92
C LEU A 270 -9.68 -5.94 -3.74
N CYS A 271 -10.88 -6.52 -3.86
CA CYS A 271 -11.86 -6.59 -2.78
C CYS A 271 -12.08 -8.05 -2.36
N PRO A 272 -11.46 -8.54 -1.29
CA PRO A 272 -11.61 -9.94 -0.90
C PRO A 272 -13.07 -10.34 -0.61
N VAL A 273 -13.46 -11.53 -1.07
CA VAL A 273 -14.71 -12.19 -0.67
C VAL A 273 -14.38 -13.30 0.31
N ALA A 274 -14.93 -13.20 1.52
CA ALA A 274 -14.67 -14.15 2.59
C ALA A 274 -15.66 -15.32 2.54
N PHE A 275 -15.13 -16.54 2.57
CA PHE A 275 -15.89 -17.78 2.71
C PHE A 275 -15.35 -18.57 3.90
N ALA A 276 -16.22 -18.89 4.85
CA ALA A 276 -15.91 -19.82 5.92
C ALA A 276 -15.75 -21.24 5.35
N ALA A 277 -14.69 -21.91 5.77
CA ALA A 277 -14.41 -23.32 5.53
C ALA A 277 -14.34 -24.04 6.88
N LYS A 278 -14.38 -25.37 6.85
CA LYS A 278 -14.34 -26.23 8.04
C LYS A 278 -13.08 -26.02 8.90
N ASP A 279 -11.97 -25.65 8.26
CA ASP A 279 -10.63 -25.53 8.84
C ASP A 279 -10.04 -24.13 8.72
N GLY A 280 -10.83 -23.12 8.33
CA GLY A 280 -10.34 -21.75 8.20
C GLY A 280 -11.27 -20.81 7.43
N VAL A 281 -10.68 -19.76 6.85
CA VAL A 281 -11.37 -18.79 6.00
C VAL A 281 -10.63 -18.66 4.68
N VAL A 282 -11.37 -18.79 3.59
CA VAL A 282 -10.89 -18.46 2.24
C VAL A 282 -11.20 -16.99 1.95
N LEU A 283 -10.20 -16.22 1.56
CA LEU A 283 -10.35 -14.90 0.97
C LEU A 283 -10.13 -14.99 -0.54
N ALA A 284 -11.22 -15.12 -1.30
CA ALA A 284 -11.15 -15.11 -2.76
C ALA A 284 -10.90 -13.69 -3.28
N LEU A 285 -9.97 -13.54 -4.21
CA LEU A 285 -9.63 -12.29 -4.91
C LEU A 285 -10.16 -12.34 -6.36
N PRO A 286 -10.25 -11.19 -7.07
CA PRO A 286 -10.72 -11.18 -8.45
C PRO A 286 -9.94 -12.16 -9.36
N GLY A 287 -10.65 -12.99 -10.13
CA GLY A 287 -10.05 -14.03 -10.97
C GLY A 287 -10.13 -15.44 -10.38
N ASP A 288 -10.43 -15.56 -9.09
CA ASP A 288 -10.68 -16.84 -8.43
C ASP A 288 -12.06 -17.44 -8.83
N SER A 289 -12.17 -18.77 -8.93
CA SER A 289 -13.44 -19.44 -9.26
C SER A 289 -14.58 -19.18 -8.26
N LEU A 290 -14.26 -18.87 -7.00
CA LEU A 290 -15.24 -18.50 -5.98
C LEU A 290 -15.54 -16.99 -5.99
N TYR A 291 -14.81 -16.20 -6.76
CA TYR A 291 -15.06 -14.77 -6.87
C TYR A 291 -16.33 -14.51 -7.70
N PRO A 292 -17.30 -13.72 -7.22
CA PRO A 292 -18.53 -13.47 -7.95
C PRO A 292 -18.28 -12.76 -9.28
N ALA A 293 -18.86 -13.27 -10.37
CA ALA A 293 -18.70 -12.69 -11.72
C ALA A 293 -19.26 -11.26 -11.83
N SER A 294 -20.23 -10.90 -10.99
CA SER A 294 -20.77 -9.54 -10.85
C SER A 294 -20.69 -9.12 -9.39
N TYR A 295 -19.49 -8.81 -8.94
CA TYR A 295 -19.28 -8.44 -7.54
C TYR A 295 -19.94 -7.09 -7.22
N ASP A 296 -20.90 -7.13 -6.30
CA ASP A 296 -21.47 -5.94 -5.70
C ASP A 296 -20.54 -5.45 -4.59
N TYR A 297 -19.82 -4.38 -4.88
CA TYR A 297 -18.94 -3.76 -3.90
C TYR A 297 -19.71 -3.17 -2.72
N VAL A 298 -21.02 -2.92 -2.81
CA VAL A 298 -21.80 -2.21 -1.79
C VAL A 298 -22.42 -3.16 -0.76
N THR A 299 -23.09 -4.21 -1.22
CA THR A 299 -23.85 -5.11 -0.34
C THR A 299 -23.02 -6.28 0.16
N GLU A 300 -23.36 -6.78 1.35
CA GLU A 300 -22.71 -7.95 1.91
C GLU A 300 -23.04 -9.20 1.07
N HIS A 301 -22.00 -9.95 0.72
CA HIS A 301 -22.16 -11.20 0.01
C HIS A 301 -22.81 -12.26 0.92
N ARG A 302 -24.07 -12.63 0.64
CA ARG A 302 -24.90 -13.45 1.55
C ARG A 302 -24.43 -14.90 1.76
N ASN A 303 -23.40 -15.33 1.02
CA ASN A 303 -22.97 -16.73 0.97
C ASN A 303 -21.69 -17.01 1.77
N ALA A 304 -21.32 -16.17 2.75
CA ALA A 304 -20.09 -16.35 3.51
C ALA A 304 -19.96 -17.75 4.16
N ASN A 305 -21.07 -18.40 4.54
CA ASN A 305 -21.06 -19.73 5.18
C ASN A 305 -21.38 -20.90 4.22
N GLU A 306 -21.47 -20.66 2.92
CA GLU A 306 -21.84 -21.68 1.92
C GLU A 306 -20.94 -22.94 2.00
N TYR A 307 -19.66 -22.74 2.32
CA TYR A 307 -18.64 -23.78 2.33
C TYR A 307 -18.18 -24.20 3.72
N ALA A 308 -18.87 -23.80 4.78
CA ALA A 308 -18.43 -24.04 6.17
C ALA A 308 -18.31 -25.53 6.54
N HIS A 309 -18.88 -26.42 5.75
CA HIS A 309 -18.83 -27.88 5.94
C HIS A 309 -17.68 -28.56 5.18
N GLN A 310 -16.96 -27.85 4.30
CA GLN A 310 -15.88 -28.37 3.46
C GLN A 310 -14.53 -27.82 3.91
N THR A 311 -13.45 -28.59 3.76
CA THR A 311 -12.10 -28.08 4.03
C THR A 311 -11.64 -27.14 2.93
N MET A 312 -10.68 -26.27 3.21
CA MET A 312 -10.06 -25.41 2.20
C MET A 312 -9.43 -26.23 1.07
N GLU A 313 -8.87 -27.41 1.38
CA GLU A 313 -8.35 -28.35 0.37
C GLU A 313 -9.42 -28.90 -0.57
N GLU A 314 -10.58 -29.31 -0.03
CA GLU A 314 -11.72 -29.74 -0.85
C GLU A 314 -12.21 -28.63 -1.77
N LEU A 315 -12.18 -27.37 -1.30
CA LEU A 315 -12.53 -26.20 -2.12
C LEU A 315 -11.51 -25.93 -3.22
N ARG A 316 -10.20 -26.14 -2.98
CA ARG A 316 -9.18 -26.02 -4.02
C ARG A 316 -9.39 -27.04 -5.13
N HIS A 317 -9.69 -28.30 -4.80
CA HIS A 317 -9.93 -29.34 -5.80
C HIS A 317 -11.15 -29.07 -6.71
N LYS A 318 -12.10 -28.25 -6.27
CA LYS A 318 -13.29 -27.87 -7.04
C LYS A 318 -13.10 -26.59 -7.88
N ALA A 319 -12.07 -25.79 -7.58
CA ALA A 319 -11.79 -24.55 -8.28
C ALA A 319 -10.88 -24.81 -9.49
N SER A 320 -11.25 -24.26 -10.65
CA SER A 320 -10.38 -24.29 -11.84
C SER A 320 -9.36 -23.15 -11.82
N LEU A 321 -9.75 -22.00 -11.27
CA LEU A 321 -8.93 -20.81 -11.11
C LEU A 321 -8.81 -20.48 -9.63
N LEU A 322 -7.57 -20.27 -9.20
CA LEU A 322 -7.21 -19.86 -7.85
C LEU A 322 -6.58 -18.48 -7.91
N HIS A 323 -7.07 -17.58 -7.06
CA HIS A 323 -6.45 -16.32 -6.68
C HIS A 323 -6.99 -15.95 -5.30
N ARG A 324 -6.38 -16.50 -4.25
CA ARG A 324 -6.94 -16.44 -2.89
C ARG A 324 -5.87 -16.51 -1.82
N LEU A 325 -6.24 -16.06 -0.63
CA LEU A 325 -5.53 -16.32 0.61
C LEU A 325 -6.33 -17.33 1.44
N GLU A 326 -5.62 -18.21 2.14
CA GLU A 326 -6.22 -19.09 3.13
C GLU A 326 -5.77 -18.69 4.53
N LEU A 327 -6.73 -18.38 5.40
CA LEU A 327 -6.49 -17.89 6.74
C LEU A 327 -6.85 -18.98 7.77
N VAL A 328 -6.01 -19.12 8.79
CA VAL A 328 -6.22 -20.05 9.91
C VAL A 328 -6.09 -19.34 11.25
N GLY A 329 -6.59 -19.99 12.31
CA GLY A 329 -6.47 -19.49 13.69
C GLY A 329 -7.01 -18.07 13.84
N ASN A 330 -6.17 -17.14 14.30
CA ASN A 330 -6.51 -15.73 14.51
C ASN A 330 -6.48 -14.91 13.21
N LEU A 331 -6.96 -15.47 12.09
CA LEU A 331 -6.96 -14.86 10.76
C LEU A 331 -5.55 -14.57 10.21
N HIS A 332 -4.59 -15.44 10.51
CA HIS A 332 -3.27 -15.39 9.91
C HIS A 332 -3.29 -16.11 8.56
N THR A 333 -2.80 -15.43 7.52
CA THR A 333 -2.56 -16.05 6.21
C THR A 333 -1.58 -17.19 6.34
N LYS A 334 -2.04 -18.39 6.00
CA LYS A 334 -1.24 -19.60 5.96
C LYS A 334 -0.62 -19.80 4.59
N GLU A 335 -1.43 -19.68 3.55
CA GLU A 335 -1.04 -19.96 2.17
C GLU A 335 -1.60 -18.91 1.20
N PHE A 336 -0.88 -18.73 0.09
CA PHE A 336 -1.27 -17.87 -1.02
C PHE A 336 -1.40 -18.74 -2.27
N PHE A 337 -2.51 -18.62 -2.99
CA PHE A 337 -2.74 -19.36 -4.22
C PHE A 337 -2.98 -18.42 -5.37
N GLN A 338 -2.30 -18.69 -6.48
CA GLN A 338 -2.57 -18.08 -7.76
C GLN A 338 -2.14 -19.06 -8.86
N ASN A 339 -3.01 -19.34 -9.84
CA ASN A 339 -2.71 -20.27 -10.95
C ASN A 339 -3.08 -19.69 -12.33
N HIS A 340 -3.27 -18.38 -12.40
CA HIS A 340 -3.54 -17.63 -13.62
C HIS A 340 -2.64 -16.40 -13.68
N PRO A 341 -2.40 -15.82 -14.87
CA PRO A 341 -1.58 -14.62 -15.01
C PRO A 341 -2.03 -13.52 -14.05
N ALA A 342 -1.06 -12.83 -13.44
CA ALA A 342 -1.36 -11.74 -12.53
C ALA A 342 -2.16 -10.64 -13.22
N LEU A 343 -3.15 -10.12 -12.48
CA LEU A 343 -3.97 -9.00 -12.94
C LEU A 343 -3.06 -7.82 -13.24
N ASP A 344 -3.36 -7.12 -14.34
CA ASP A 344 -2.70 -5.88 -14.74
C ASP A 344 -1.17 -6.02 -14.86
N GLU A 345 -0.68 -7.21 -15.23
CA GLU A 345 0.75 -7.53 -15.33
C GLU A 345 1.55 -7.24 -14.04
N HIS A 346 0.90 -7.38 -12.89
CA HIS A 346 1.55 -7.26 -11.59
C HIS A 346 2.46 -8.47 -11.29
N LEU A 347 3.32 -8.37 -10.29
CA LEU A 347 3.95 -9.52 -9.62
C LEU A 347 2.91 -10.57 -9.15
N HIS A 348 3.20 -11.83 -9.47
CA HIS A 348 2.43 -13.02 -9.12
C HIS A 348 2.61 -13.40 -7.64
N LEU A 349 1.55 -13.82 -6.96
CA LEU A 349 1.59 -14.19 -5.54
C LEU A 349 2.36 -15.47 -5.23
N THR A 350 2.68 -16.27 -6.25
CA THR A 350 3.45 -17.52 -6.11
C THR A 350 4.82 -17.48 -6.79
N GLY A 351 5.21 -16.33 -7.37
CA GLY A 351 6.53 -16.13 -7.98
C GLY A 351 6.64 -16.52 -9.46
N ASP A 352 5.53 -16.88 -10.11
CA ASP A 352 5.47 -17.10 -11.57
C ASP A 352 5.52 -15.75 -12.32
N ASN A 353 6.68 -15.12 -12.24
CA ASN A 353 7.00 -13.83 -12.81
C ASN A 353 7.91 -14.03 -14.03
N PRO A 354 7.69 -13.31 -15.16
CA PRO A 354 8.61 -13.30 -16.29
C PRO A 354 10.05 -12.97 -15.86
N GLU A 355 11.03 -13.69 -16.41
CA GLU A 355 12.46 -13.45 -16.14
C GLU A 355 12.96 -12.10 -16.66
N SER A 356 12.20 -11.44 -17.53
CA SER A 356 12.62 -10.25 -18.27
C SER A 356 12.24 -8.91 -17.62
N TRP A 357 11.99 -8.88 -16.31
CA TRP A 357 11.62 -7.66 -15.57
C TRP A 357 12.80 -6.92 -14.96
#